data_AF-A0A970QBU6-F1
#
_entry.id   AF-A0A970QBU6-F1
#
_cell.length_a   1.000
_cell.length_b   1.000
_cell.length_c   1.000
_cell.angle_alpha   90.00
_cell.angle_beta   90.00
_cell.angle_gamma   90.00
#
_symmetry.space_group_name_H-M   'P 1'
#
loop_
_entity.id
_entity.type
_entity.pdbx_description
1 polymer ?
#
loop_
_entity_poly.entity_id
_entity_poly.type
_entity_poly.pdbx_seq_one_letter_code
_entity_poly.pdbx_strand_id
1 'polypeptide(L)' 'MKVNPGKIVRRADETGRPVLLTSHGRGVAVLQGLGAYEAAQEEREFMRAVVAGLADIEAGRVISLDEAVRSLGLE' A
#
# COMPACT_ATOMS: atom_id res chain seq x y z
N MET A 1 -22.88 10.75 -1.47
CA MET A 1 -23.26 9.37 -1.09
C MET A 1 -24.75 9.13 -0.89
N LYS A 2 -25.56 10.14 -0.51
CA LYS A 2 -26.97 9.93 -0.12
C LYS A 2 -27.91 9.39 -1.21
N VAL A 3 -27.65 9.69 -2.50
CA VAL A 3 -28.61 9.41 -3.59
C VAL A 3 -28.32 8.12 -4.36
N ASN A 4 -27.05 7.78 -4.63
CA ASN A 4 -26.72 6.56 -5.38
C ASN A 4 -25.31 6.04 -5.02
N PRO A 5 -25.13 5.39 -3.86
CA PRO A 5 -23.82 4.96 -3.39
C PRO A 5 -23.22 3.87 -4.29
N GLY A 6 -24.02 2.91 -4.76
CA GLY A 6 -23.52 1.81 -5.60
C GLY A 6 -22.89 2.28 -6.91
N LYS A 7 -23.49 3.26 -7.59
CA LYS A 7 -22.92 3.83 -8.83
C LYS A 7 -21.59 4.54 -8.59
N ILE A 8 -21.44 5.20 -7.45
CA ILE A 8 -20.21 5.93 -7.10
C ILE A 8 -19.08 4.94 -6.77
N VAL A 9 -19.38 3.89 -6.00
CA VAL A 9 -18.44 2.81 -5.69
C VAL A 9 -17.98 2.12 -6.97
N ARG A 10 -18.93 1.69 -7.80
CA ARG A 10 -18.62 1.06 -9.09
C ARG A 10 -17.76 1.94 -9.99
N ARG A 11 -18.04 3.24 -10.05
CA ARG A 11 -17.22 4.18 -10.83
C ARG A 11 -15.79 4.29 -10.28
N ALA A 12 -15.63 4.38 -8.97
CA ALA A 12 -14.30 4.47 -8.35
C ALA A 12 -13.48 3.21 -8.63
N ASP A 13 -14.13 2.05 -8.63
CA ASP A 13 -13.54 0.76 -8.94
C ASP A 13 -13.17 0.63 -10.43
N GLU A 14 -14.13 0.81 -11.33
CA GLU A 14 -13.93 0.65 -12.79
C GLU A 14 -12.93 1.65 -13.39
N THR A 15 -12.87 2.87 -12.84
CA THR A 15 -11.98 3.92 -13.39
C THR A 15 -10.64 3.99 -12.68
N GLY A 16 -10.50 3.36 -11.52
CA GLY A 16 -9.35 3.55 -10.63
C GLY A 16 -9.18 4.98 -10.11
N ARG A 17 -10.16 5.88 -10.34
CA ARG A 17 -10.07 7.29 -9.94
C ARG A 17 -10.71 7.48 -8.56
N PRO A 18 -9.95 7.96 -7.55
CA PRO A 18 -10.51 8.26 -6.24
C PRO A 18 -11.57 9.38 -6.30
N VAL A 19 -12.53 9.31 -5.38
CA VAL A 19 -13.63 10.27 -5.24
C VAL A 19 -13.54 10.94 -3.86
N LEU A 20 -13.42 12.27 -3.84
CA LEU A 20 -13.49 13.05 -2.61
C LEU A 20 -14.95 13.18 -2.16
N LEU A 21 -15.25 12.72 -0.94
CA LEU A 21 -16.54 12.91 -0.30
C LEU A 21 -16.51 14.20 0.52
N THR A 22 -17.48 15.07 0.27
CA THR A 22 -17.62 16.34 1.00
C THR A 22 -18.90 16.38 1.84
N SER A 23 -18.83 17.09 2.97
CA SER A 23 -19.96 17.45 3.83
C SER A 23 -19.93 18.96 4.04
N HIS A 24 -20.98 19.67 3.62
CA HIS A 24 -21.07 21.13 3.70
C HIS A 24 -19.84 21.84 3.08
N GLY A 25 -19.40 21.37 1.90
CA GLY A 25 -18.24 21.91 1.19
C GLY A 25 -16.87 21.46 1.73
N ARG A 26 -16.81 20.77 2.88
CA ARG A 26 -15.56 20.27 3.46
C ARG A 26 -15.30 18.83 3.08
N GLY A 27 -14.07 18.51 2.66
CA GLY A 27 -13.64 17.12 2.44
C GLY A 27 -13.64 16.34 3.76
N VAL A 28 -14.29 15.17 3.79
CA VAL A 28 -14.42 14.34 5.00
C VAL A 28 -13.92 12.92 4.82
N ALA A 29 -13.86 12.42 3.58
CA ALA A 29 -13.34 11.10 3.27
C ALA A 29 -12.93 11.00 1.79
N VAL A 30 -12.10 10.03 1.45
CA VAL A 30 -11.79 9.64 0.07
C VAL A 30 -12.27 8.21 -0.13
N LEU A 31 -13.05 8.00 -1.19
CA LEU A 31 -13.44 6.68 -1.66
C LEU A 31 -12.50 6.28 -2.81
N GLN A 32 -11.94 5.10 -2.76
CA GLN A 32 -11.12 4.52 -3.83
C GLN A 32 -11.45 3.04 -3.97
N GLY A 33 -11.14 2.44 -5.12
CA GLY A 33 -11.29 1.00 -5.33
C GLY A 33 -10.43 0.20 -4.36
N LEU A 34 -10.90 -0.99 -3.97
CA LEU A 34 -10.21 -1.81 -2.97
C LEU A 34 -8.84 -2.28 -3.50
N GLY A 35 -8.77 -2.81 -4.72
CA GLY A 35 -7.51 -3.26 -5.30
C GLY A 35 -6.50 -2.12 -5.49
N ALA A 36 -6.96 -0.91 -5.83
CA ALA A 36 -6.10 0.26 -5.91
C ALA A 36 -5.55 0.68 -4.54
N TYR A 37 -6.35 0.56 -3.48
CA TYR A 37 -5.91 0.79 -2.12
C TYR A 37 -4.87 -0.24 -1.68
N GLU A 38 -5.14 -1.53 -1.89
CA GLU A 38 -4.26 -2.63 -1.51
C GLU A 38 -2.91 -2.55 -2.23
N ALA A 39 -2.91 -2.35 -3.55
CA ALA A 39 -1.69 -2.17 -4.33
C ALA A 39 -0.84 -0.99 -3.81
N ALA A 40 -1.48 0.13 -3.48
CA ALA A 40 -0.78 1.29 -2.91
C ALA A 40 -0.27 1.05 -1.48
N GLN A 41 -0.90 0.17 -0.69
CA GLN A 41 -0.36 -0.24 0.61
C GLN A 41 0.85 -1.15 0.44
N GLU A 42 0.75 -2.15 -0.43
CA GLU A 42 1.82 -3.10 -0.72
C GLU A 42 3.06 -2.37 -1.28
N GLU A 43 2.87 -1.46 -2.24
CA GLU A 43 3.97 -0.65 -2.78
C GLU A 43 4.67 0.17 -1.69
N ARG A 44 3.90 0.78 -0.76
CA ARG A 44 4.47 1.55 0.35
C ARG A 44 5.22 0.67 1.34
N GLU A 45 4.69 -0.50 1.65
CA GLU A 45 5.34 -1.45 2.55
C GLU A 45 6.65 -1.96 1.93
N PHE A 46 6.62 -2.34 0.65
CA PHE A 46 7.79 -2.72 -0.11
C PHE A 46 8.85 -1.62 -0.12
N MET A 47 8.48 -0.39 -0.45
CA MET A 47 9.42 0.73 -0.48
C MET A 47 10.04 1.03 0.89
N ARG A 48 9.29 0.86 1.99
CA ARG A 48 9.83 0.96 3.35
C ARG A 48 10.86 -0.14 3.63
N ALA A 49 10.57 -1.37 3.23
CA ALA A 49 11.50 -2.49 3.37
C ALA A 49 12.79 -2.27 2.56
N VAL A 50 12.68 -1.74 1.33
CA VAL A 50 13.84 -1.37 0.51
C VAL A 50 14.70 -0.31 1.20
N VAL A 51 14.09 0.77 1.71
CA VAL A 51 14.82 1.83 2.42
C VAL A 51 15.49 1.29 3.68
N ALA A 52 14.81 0.45 4.45
CA ALA A 52 15.38 -0.21 5.63
C ALA A 52 16.59 -1.08 5.25
N GLY A 53 16.45 -1.91 4.21
CA GLY A 53 17.54 -2.77 3.72
C GLY A 53 18.75 -1.98 3.22
N LEU A 54 18.54 -0.85 2.53
CA LEU A 54 19.63 0.03 2.12
C LEU A 54 20.38 0.61 3.34
N ALA A 55 19.65 1.03 4.37
CA ALA A 55 20.23 1.52 5.63
C ALA A 55 20.96 0.41 6.42
N ASP A 56 20.51 -0.84 6.32
CA ASP A 56 21.19 -2.00 6.90
C ASP A 56 22.52 -2.28 6.20
N ILE A 57 22.55 -2.20 4.86
CA ILE A 57 23.78 -2.33 4.06
C ILE A 57 24.79 -1.25 4.47
N GLU A 58 24.38 0.01 4.53
CA GLU A 58 25.26 1.12 4.88
C GLU A 58 25.86 0.98 6.29
N ALA A 59 25.08 0.42 7.22
CA ALA A 59 25.52 0.18 8.60
C ALA A 59 26.23 -1.17 8.81
N GLY A 60 26.44 -1.96 7.75
CA GLY A 60 27.06 -3.28 7.84
C GLY A 60 26.21 -4.35 8.54
N ARG A 61 24.90 -4.14 8.70
CA ARG A 61 23.94 -5.10 9.28
C ARG A 61 23.48 -6.12 8.22
N VAL A 62 24.43 -6.86 7.66
CA VAL A 62 24.18 -7.87 6.62
C VAL A 62 24.72 -9.22 7.06
N ILE A 63 24.08 -10.30 6.58
CA ILE A 63 24.53 -11.68 6.76
C ILE A 63 24.84 -12.30 5.39
N SER A 64 25.65 -13.36 5.38
CA SER A 64 25.91 -14.10 4.14
C SER A 64 24.70 -14.93 3.72
N LEU A 65 24.66 -15.35 2.45
CA LEU A 65 23.60 -16.23 1.96
C LEU A 65 23.56 -17.56 2.74
N ASP A 66 24.72 -18.15 3.01
CA ASP A 66 24.82 -19.42 3.76
C ASP A 66 24.26 -19.26 5.19
N GLU A 67 24.56 -18.14 5.85
CA GLU A 67 24.02 -17.85 7.17
C GLU A 67 22.50 -17.63 7.13
N ALA A 68 22.00 -16.95 6.09
CA ALA A 68 20.56 -16.74 5.89
C ALA A 68 19.80 -18.06 5.70
N VAL A 69 20.29 -18.94 4.80
CA VAL A 69 19.69 -20.27 4.54
C VAL A 69 19.59 -21.09 5.82
N ARG A 70 20.67 -21.11 6.62
CA ARG A 70 20.69 -21.80 7.91
C ARG A 70 19.70 -21.21 8.91
N SER A 71 19.63 -19.87 9.00
CA SER A 71 18.73 -19.19 9.95
C SER A 71 17.24 -19.41 9.64
N LEU A 72 16.90 -19.62 8.36
CA LEU A 72 15.53 -19.86 7.90
C LEU A 72 15.17 -21.36 7.82
N GLY A 73 16.10 -22.25 8.14
CA GLY A 73 15.87 -23.70 8.07
C GLY A 73 15.65 -24.21 6.65
N LEU A 74 16.34 -23.63 5.67
CA LEU A 74 16.23 -23.97 4.24
C LEU A 74 17.38 -24.88 3.74
N GLU A 75 18.16 -25.48 4.65
CA GLU A 75 19.22 -26.46 4.35
C GLU A 75 18.66 -27.87 4.04
#